data_AF-N1MLW4-F1
#
_entry.id   AF-N1MLW4-F1
#
_cell.length_a   1.000
_cell.length_b   1.000
_cell.length_c   1.000
_cell.angle_alpha   90.00
_cell.angle_beta   90.00
_cell.angle_gamma   90.00
#
_symmetry.space_group_name_H-M   'P 1'
#
loop_
_entity.id
_entity.type
_entity.pdbx_description
1 polymer ?
#
loop_
_entity_poly.entity_id
_entity_poly.type
_entity_poly.pdbx_seq_one_letter_code
_entity_poly.pdbx_strand_id
1 'polypeptide(L)'
;MVMPLLSTLTGCASIGRIETPGEKASAYGYVPLDPLPVDQASGADSCTETSGGGNVTANADVLSRLPDQTIRFAVATFDQTKGSLTFGPATLTSKGGQYKAVLDYIQADAVPEIFYIRKRVTVPGQTLSVPVALSDPLPMGGKIIGYDAVISNSTGMQAALQSVAPAEVALARSRFLEAEAEKFAEGHYQQVTVPVYVGIGLRLSADILSLQGGLTLAGLSAIGAEAEAKRVTGTLTVQSLGVSGKSIATALPLPNKLDQTTIENAILAIGNMRATLYATGQGTNDLYKQPRIVGLYSPVGSDPLLINALYSELSRIRPRWLVPCGAAGQGKS
;
A
#
# COMPACT_ATOMS: atom_id res chain seq x y z
N MET A 1 45.51 10.13 45.21
CA MET A 1 44.21 9.44 45.11
C MET A 1 43.36 10.25 44.14
N VAL A 2 43.46 9.95 42.84
CA VAL A 2 42.74 10.64 41.76
C VAL A 2 41.80 9.61 41.18
N MET A 3 40.51 9.84 41.35
CA MET A 3 39.43 8.95 40.93
C MET A 3 38.99 9.37 39.52
N PRO A 4 39.04 8.49 38.50
CA PRO A 4 38.55 8.85 37.19
C PRO A 4 37.02 8.77 37.18
N LEU A 5 36.40 9.88 36.80
CA LEU A 5 34.97 10.00 36.59
C LEU A 5 34.62 9.27 35.28
N LEU A 6 34.08 8.05 35.40
CA LEU A 6 33.59 7.26 34.27
C LEU A 6 32.24 7.86 33.82
N SER A 7 32.26 8.70 32.79
CA SER A 7 31.06 9.18 32.11
C SER A 7 30.52 8.11 31.17
N THR A 8 29.54 7.32 31.63
CA THR A 8 28.78 6.40 30.80
C THR A 8 27.77 7.18 29.95
N LEU A 9 28.05 7.34 28.66
CA LEU A 9 27.08 7.79 27.65
C LEU A 9 26.06 6.66 27.40
N THR A 10 24.97 6.64 28.16
CA THR A 10 23.78 5.83 27.83
C THR A 10 22.95 6.57 26.77
N GLY A 11 23.40 6.49 25.52
CA GLY A 11 22.67 6.93 24.34
C GLY A 11 21.84 5.80 23.72
N CYS A 12 20.97 5.14 24.48
CA CYS A 12 19.91 4.31 23.90
C CYS A 12 18.68 5.17 23.67
N ALA A 13 18.74 6.06 22.67
CA ALA A 13 17.51 6.55 22.07
C ALA A 13 16.91 5.37 21.30
N SER A 14 15.79 4.86 21.80
CA SER A 14 14.86 4.05 21.02
C SER A 14 14.56 4.82 19.73
N ILE A 15 15.26 4.51 18.64
CA ILE A 15 14.87 4.94 17.30
C ILE A 15 13.61 4.13 16.97
N GLY A 16 12.46 4.62 17.42
CA GLY A 16 11.16 4.19 16.95
C GLY A 16 10.90 4.82 15.57
N ARG A 17 10.11 4.15 14.73
CA ARG A 17 9.68 4.71 13.45
C ARG A 17 8.89 6.00 13.74
N ILE A 18 9.26 7.13 13.14
CA ILE A 18 8.48 8.37 13.25
C ILE A 18 7.22 8.18 12.39
N GLU A 19 6.09 8.00 13.05
CA GLU A 19 4.78 7.95 12.39
C GLU A 19 4.42 9.32 11.79
N THR A 20 3.88 9.29 10.59
CA THR A 20 3.29 10.47 9.96
C THR A 20 2.09 10.98 10.77
N PRO A 21 1.72 12.26 10.67
CA PRO A 21 0.53 12.78 11.35
C PRO A 21 -0.76 11.99 11.02
N GLY A 22 -0.87 11.49 9.79
CA GLY A 22 -1.98 10.63 9.36
C GLY A 22 -1.98 9.28 10.08
N GLU A 23 -0.82 8.63 10.20
CA GLU A 23 -0.68 7.37 10.95
C GLU A 23 -0.95 7.54 12.44
N LYS A 24 -0.51 8.66 13.04
CA LYS A 24 -0.81 8.98 14.44
C LYS A 24 -2.29 9.22 14.67
N ALA A 25 -2.96 9.88 13.73
CA ALA A 25 -4.37 10.22 13.83
C ALA A 25 -5.30 9.02 13.57
N SER A 26 -4.91 8.11 12.68
CA SER A 26 -5.70 6.93 12.32
C SER A 26 -5.33 5.67 13.12
N ALA A 27 -4.19 5.65 13.80
CA ALA A 27 -3.54 4.47 14.38
C ALA A 27 -3.20 3.36 13.36
N TYR A 28 -3.32 3.63 12.07
CA TYR A 28 -3.14 2.69 10.97
C TYR A 28 -2.30 3.30 9.85
N GLY A 29 -1.70 2.45 9.03
CA GLY A 29 -0.67 2.87 8.09
C GLY A 29 -0.79 2.27 6.71
N TYR A 30 0.28 2.51 5.95
CA TYR A 30 0.48 1.91 4.64
C TYR A 30 0.52 0.38 4.75
N VAL A 31 -0.30 -0.27 3.92
CA VAL A 31 -0.33 -1.73 3.77
C VAL A 31 0.22 -2.05 2.38
N PRO A 32 1.43 -2.63 2.29
CA PRO A 32 1.97 -3.16 1.05
C PRO A 32 1.06 -4.28 0.53
N LEU A 33 0.71 -4.24 -0.76
CA LEU A 33 -0.10 -5.28 -1.42
C LEU A 33 0.70 -5.94 -2.54
N ASP A 34 0.40 -7.20 -2.82
CA ASP A 34 0.91 -7.83 -4.03
C ASP A 34 0.35 -7.10 -5.27
N PRO A 35 1.16 -6.86 -6.32
CA PRO A 35 0.76 -5.98 -7.41
C PRO A 35 -0.48 -6.45 -8.18
N LEU A 36 -1.60 -5.72 -8.02
CA LEU A 36 -2.83 -5.97 -8.77
C LEU A 36 -2.93 -5.09 -10.02
N PRO A 37 -3.59 -5.57 -11.09
CA PRO A 37 -3.85 -4.76 -12.28
C PRO A 37 -4.84 -3.64 -11.98
N VAL A 38 -4.72 -2.55 -12.73
CA VAL A 38 -5.60 -1.37 -12.69
C VAL A 38 -6.25 -1.23 -14.06
N ASP A 39 -7.44 -0.62 -14.11
CA ASP A 39 -8.07 -0.26 -15.38
C ASP A 39 -7.46 1.04 -15.93
N GLN A 40 -6.92 0.94 -17.15
CA GLN A 40 -6.29 2.02 -17.92
C GLN A 40 -6.99 2.26 -19.25
N ALA A 41 -8.27 1.90 -19.38
CA ALA A 41 -9.04 2.01 -20.62
C ALA A 41 -8.95 3.41 -21.27
N SER A 42 -9.04 3.44 -22.61
CA SER A 42 -8.98 4.68 -23.40
C SER A 42 -10.04 5.68 -22.93
N GLY A 43 -9.60 6.91 -22.63
CA GLY A 43 -10.44 7.97 -22.05
C GLY A 43 -10.41 8.03 -20.52
N ALA A 44 -9.60 7.21 -19.83
CA ALA A 44 -9.25 7.38 -18.42
C ALA A 44 -8.23 8.51 -18.20
N ASP A 45 -8.29 9.58 -18.98
CA ASP A 45 -7.45 10.77 -18.78
C ASP A 45 -8.28 11.81 -18.01
N SER A 46 -7.72 12.39 -16.95
CA SER A 46 -8.37 13.47 -16.20
C SER A 46 -8.72 14.71 -17.05
N CYS A 47 -8.10 14.85 -18.23
CA CYS A 47 -8.26 16.01 -19.12
C CYS A 47 -9.59 16.04 -19.88
N THR A 48 -10.21 14.88 -20.13
CA THR A 48 -11.49 14.81 -20.83
C THR A 48 -12.65 15.23 -19.94
N GLU A 49 -12.48 15.19 -18.60
CA GLU A 49 -13.45 15.77 -17.67
C GLU A 49 -13.36 17.30 -17.58
N THR A 50 -12.22 17.92 -17.92
CA THR A 50 -12.01 19.37 -17.78
C THR A 50 -12.08 20.15 -19.11
N SER A 51 -11.85 19.51 -20.25
CA SER A 51 -11.76 20.19 -21.54
C SER A 51 -12.48 19.37 -22.61
N GLY A 52 -13.60 19.88 -23.12
CA GLY A 52 -14.44 19.22 -24.13
C GLY A 52 -13.65 18.77 -25.37
N GLY A 53 -13.19 17.52 -25.36
CA GLY A 53 -12.70 16.81 -26.55
C GLY A 53 -11.36 17.28 -27.12
N GLY A 54 -10.43 17.77 -26.31
CA GLY A 54 -9.06 18.03 -26.77
C GLY A 54 -8.27 16.74 -26.97
N ASN A 55 -7.52 16.63 -28.08
CA ASN A 55 -6.59 15.51 -28.37
C ASN A 55 -5.51 15.40 -27.27
N VAL A 56 -5.77 14.60 -26.23
CA VAL A 56 -4.77 14.22 -25.23
C VAL A 56 -3.78 13.29 -25.91
N THR A 57 -2.52 13.71 -26.02
CA THR A 57 -1.46 12.85 -26.57
C THR A 57 -1.28 11.62 -25.70
N ALA A 58 -1.72 10.47 -26.23
CA ALA A 58 -1.72 9.16 -25.59
C ALA A 58 -0.33 8.60 -25.22
N ASN A 59 0.76 9.30 -25.55
CA ASN A 59 2.14 8.79 -25.52
C ASN A 59 3.08 9.49 -24.51
N ALA A 60 2.56 10.00 -23.39
CA ALA A 60 3.46 10.47 -22.32
C ALA A 60 3.91 9.27 -21.45
N ASP A 61 5.21 9.23 -21.09
CA ASP A 61 5.79 8.16 -20.27
C ASP A 61 5.03 8.02 -18.95
N VAL A 62 4.81 6.79 -18.49
CA VAL A 62 4.07 6.49 -17.25
C VAL A 62 4.62 7.27 -16.05
N LEU A 63 5.95 7.44 -15.99
CA LEU A 63 6.59 8.19 -14.91
C LEU A 63 6.25 9.67 -14.90
N SER A 64 5.99 10.27 -16.06
CA SER A 64 5.58 11.68 -16.15
C SER A 64 4.16 11.94 -15.62
N ARG A 65 3.40 10.87 -15.38
CA ARG A 65 2.00 10.90 -14.95
C ARG A 65 1.80 10.49 -13.48
N LEU A 66 2.85 10.01 -12.81
CA LEU A 66 2.81 9.63 -11.40
C LEU A 66 3.34 10.82 -10.57
N PRO A 67 2.48 11.52 -9.81
CA PRO A 67 2.85 12.79 -9.18
C PRO A 67 3.77 12.60 -7.98
N ASP A 68 3.61 11.49 -7.24
CA ASP A 68 4.28 11.30 -5.96
C ASP A 68 5.41 10.30 -6.08
N GLN A 69 6.56 10.66 -5.53
CA GLN A 69 7.68 9.77 -5.32
C GLN A 69 7.89 9.60 -3.81
N THR A 70 7.84 8.36 -3.33
CA THR A 70 7.92 8.09 -1.88
C THR A 70 8.70 6.84 -1.57
N ILE A 71 9.31 6.85 -0.37
CA ILE A 71 9.84 5.66 0.27
C ILE A 71 8.89 5.34 1.44
N ARG A 72 8.30 4.16 1.45
CA ARG A 72 7.38 3.71 2.51
C ARG A 72 7.96 2.50 3.21
N PHE A 73 7.95 2.51 4.54
CA PHE A 73 8.40 1.39 5.34
C PHE A 73 7.27 0.89 6.24
N ALA A 74 6.98 -0.40 6.14
CA ALA A 74 5.93 -1.08 6.89
C ALA A 74 6.47 -2.35 7.53
N VAL A 75 6.03 -2.63 8.76
CA VAL A 75 6.36 -3.86 9.48
C VAL A 75 5.07 -4.59 9.81
N ALA A 76 5.06 -5.88 9.53
CA ALA A 76 4.01 -6.80 9.92
C ALA A 76 4.52 -7.84 10.91
N THR A 77 3.64 -8.24 11.82
CA THR A 77 3.83 -9.42 12.66
C THR A 77 3.08 -10.59 12.03
N PHE A 78 3.69 -11.77 12.03
CA PHE A 78 3.08 -13.01 11.55
C PHE A 78 2.49 -13.80 12.73
N ASP A 79 1.18 -14.05 12.66
CA ASP A 79 0.49 -14.95 13.59
C ASP A 79 0.58 -16.38 13.07
N GLN A 80 1.44 -17.19 13.68
CA GLN A 80 1.65 -18.60 13.31
C GLN A 80 0.41 -19.47 13.48
N THR A 81 -0.53 -19.09 14.35
CA THR A 81 -1.75 -19.88 14.60
C THR A 81 -2.81 -19.64 13.54
N LYS A 82 -2.81 -18.46 12.90
CA LYS A 82 -3.79 -18.04 11.90
C LYS A 82 -3.21 -17.94 10.48
N GLY A 83 -1.89 -18.04 10.33
CA GLY A 83 -1.20 -17.87 9.05
C GLY A 83 -1.33 -16.47 8.47
N SER A 84 -1.51 -15.45 9.32
CA SER A 84 -1.91 -14.10 8.90
C SER A 84 -0.85 -13.05 9.23
N LEU A 85 -0.69 -12.04 8.35
CA LEU A 85 0.20 -10.89 8.54
C LEU A 85 -0.59 -9.66 8.96
N THR A 86 -0.25 -9.09 10.12
CA THR A 86 -0.85 -7.85 10.62
C THR A 86 0.18 -6.73 10.57
N PHE A 87 -0.05 -5.72 9.72
CA PHE A 87 0.78 -4.51 9.68
C PHE A 87 0.42 -3.57 10.81
N GLY A 88 1.39 -2.90 11.43
CA GLY A 88 1.08 -2.00 12.53
C GLY A 88 2.28 -1.27 13.12
N PRO A 89 2.04 -0.44 14.14
CA PRO A 89 3.06 0.43 14.74
C PRO A 89 4.06 -0.32 15.63
N ALA A 90 3.81 -1.59 15.96
CA ALA A 90 4.67 -2.38 16.83
C ALA A 90 6.01 -2.71 16.15
N THR A 91 7.07 -2.00 16.54
CA THR A 91 8.45 -2.22 16.07
C THR A 91 9.29 -3.06 17.04
N LEU A 92 8.70 -3.56 18.13
CA LEU A 92 9.40 -4.37 19.14
C LEU A 92 9.11 -5.85 18.95
N THR A 93 10.17 -6.66 18.92
CA THR A 93 10.02 -8.11 18.71
C THR A 93 9.76 -8.88 20.00
N SER A 94 9.13 -10.04 19.87
CA SER A 94 9.12 -11.10 20.88
C SER A 94 10.07 -12.23 20.45
N LYS A 95 10.64 -12.94 21.43
CA LYS A 95 11.51 -14.09 21.16
C LYS A 95 10.71 -15.18 20.42
N GLY A 96 11.25 -15.67 19.30
CA GLY A 96 10.60 -16.65 18.42
C GLY A 96 9.52 -16.05 17.50
N GLY A 97 9.26 -14.73 17.60
CA GLY A 97 8.33 -14.04 16.74
C GLY A 97 8.81 -13.97 15.29
N GLN A 98 7.87 -14.04 14.36
CA GLN A 98 8.11 -13.88 12.93
C GLN A 98 7.54 -12.56 12.45
N TYR A 99 8.30 -11.85 11.63
CA TYR A 99 7.98 -10.51 11.17
C TYR A 99 8.29 -10.37 9.69
N LYS A 100 7.58 -9.46 9.02
CA LYS A 100 7.87 -9.05 7.66
C LYS A 100 8.08 -7.55 7.62
N ALA A 101 9.27 -7.11 7.25
CA ALA A 101 9.57 -5.70 7.03
C ALA A 101 9.61 -5.42 5.53
N VAL A 102 8.87 -4.41 5.09
CA VAL A 102 8.73 -4.05 3.67
C VAL A 102 9.16 -2.60 3.48
N LEU A 103 10.13 -2.38 2.59
CA LEU A 103 10.52 -1.06 2.12
C LEU A 103 10.08 -0.94 0.65
N ASP A 104 9.16 -0.02 0.40
CA ASP A 104 8.70 0.32 -0.94
C ASP A 104 9.31 1.62 -1.41
N TYR A 105 10.04 1.52 -2.51
CA TYR A 105 10.48 2.66 -3.29
C TYR A 105 9.55 2.77 -4.50
N ILE A 106 8.56 3.66 -4.42
CA ILE A 106 7.49 3.73 -5.42
C ILE A 106 7.29 5.15 -5.93
N GLN A 107 7.00 5.25 -7.21
CA GLN A 107 6.28 6.39 -7.78
C GLN A 107 4.83 5.98 -7.93
N ALA A 108 3.95 6.74 -7.31
CA ALA A 108 2.54 6.38 -7.22
C ALA A 108 1.65 7.61 -7.33
N ASP A 109 0.40 7.33 -7.64
CA ASP A 109 -0.74 8.20 -7.46
C ASP A 109 -1.65 7.55 -6.41
N ALA A 110 -2.32 8.37 -5.61
CA ALA A 110 -3.25 7.90 -4.58
C ALA A 110 -4.69 8.01 -5.12
N VAL A 111 -5.23 6.90 -5.61
CA VAL A 111 -6.59 6.82 -6.13
C VAL A 111 -7.56 6.61 -4.95
N PRO A 112 -8.51 7.54 -4.70
CA PRO A 112 -9.49 7.37 -3.65
C PRO A 112 -10.56 6.37 -4.09
N GLU A 113 -10.59 5.19 -3.47
CA GLU A 113 -11.61 4.18 -3.72
C GLU A 113 -12.62 4.15 -2.57
N ILE A 114 -13.91 4.16 -2.92
CA ILE A 114 -14.99 4.09 -1.94
C ILE A 114 -15.34 2.62 -1.72
N PHE A 115 -15.12 2.15 -0.50
CA PHE A 115 -15.51 0.83 -0.04
C PHE A 115 -16.70 0.91 0.91
N TYR A 116 -17.63 -0.02 0.75
CA TYR A 116 -18.65 -0.34 1.73
C TYR A 116 -18.19 -1.57 2.50
N ILE A 117 -17.97 -1.43 3.81
CA ILE A 117 -17.35 -2.47 4.63
C ILE A 117 -18.24 -2.79 5.84
N ARG A 118 -18.37 -4.08 6.17
CA ARG A 118 -19.00 -4.53 7.42
C ARG A 118 -18.21 -5.66 8.07
N LYS A 119 -18.37 -5.80 9.39
CA LYS A 119 -17.84 -6.94 10.17
C LYS A 119 -18.82 -8.10 10.09
N ARG A 120 -18.29 -9.31 9.99
CA ARG A 120 -19.01 -10.56 10.26
C ARG A 120 -18.57 -11.10 11.60
N VAL A 121 -19.53 -11.26 12.52
CA VAL A 121 -19.27 -11.62 13.92
C VAL A 121 -20.01 -12.90 14.26
N THR A 122 -19.38 -13.79 15.02
CA THR A 122 -20.07 -14.90 15.69
C THR A 122 -20.43 -14.49 17.11
N VAL A 123 -21.67 -14.76 17.51
CA VAL A 123 -22.17 -14.49 18.86
C VAL A 123 -22.36 -15.83 19.59
N PRO A 124 -21.97 -15.95 20.87
CA PRO A 124 -22.20 -17.17 21.64
C PRO A 124 -23.68 -17.60 21.58
N GLY A 125 -23.93 -18.86 21.23
CA GLY A 125 -25.29 -19.40 21.11
C GLY A 125 -25.96 -19.19 19.74
N GLN A 126 -25.29 -18.53 18.79
CA GLN A 126 -25.77 -18.40 17.41
C GLN A 126 -24.85 -19.15 16.43
N THR A 127 -25.45 -19.91 15.52
CA THR A 127 -24.72 -20.67 14.48
C THR A 127 -24.39 -19.81 13.26
N LEU A 128 -25.14 -18.73 13.03
CA LEU A 128 -24.98 -17.85 11.88
C LEU A 128 -24.15 -16.62 12.25
N SER A 129 -23.39 -16.12 11.27
CA SER A 129 -22.66 -14.86 11.43
C SER A 129 -23.61 -13.67 11.38
N VAL A 130 -23.46 -12.74 12.31
CA VAL A 130 -24.22 -11.49 12.36
C VAL A 130 -23.42 -10.37 11.70
N PRO A 131 -24.01 -9.62 10.76
CA PRO A 131 -23.38 -8.42 10.20
C PRO A 131 -23.41 -7.29 11.22
N VAL A 132 -22.30 -6.57 11.35
CA VAL A 132 -22.15 -5.45 12.29
C VAL A 132 -21.38 -4.32 11.61
N ALA A 133 -21.81 -3.07 11.74
CA ALA A 133 -21.10 -1.94 11.14
C ALA A 133 -19.70 -1.78 11.77
N LEU A 134 -18.72 -1.24 11.04
CA LEU A 134 -17.34 -1.11 11.54
C LEU A 134 -17.27 -0.32 12.85
N SER A 135 -18.03 0.77 12.96
CA SER A 135 -18.11 1.62 14.16
C SER A 135 -18.78 0.97 15.37
N ASP A 136 -19.65 -0.01 15.15
CA ASP A 136 -20.49 -0.54 16.21
C ASP A 136 -19.69 -1.44 17.15
N PRO A 137 -19.95 -1.41 18.46
CA PRO A 137 -19.30 -2.33 19.40
C PRO A 137 -19.66 -3.77 19.03
N LEU A 138 -18.76 -4.70 19.36
CA LEU A 138 -19.07 -6.12 19.20
C LEU A 138 -20.20 -6.50 20.17
N PRO A 139 -21.16 -7.34 19.72
CA PRO A 139 -22.12 -7.99 20.62
C PRO A 139 -21.39 -8.70 21.78
N MET A 140 -22.04 -8.84 22.95
CA MET A 140 -21.42 -9.46 24.11
C MET A 140 -20.88 -10.87 23.80
N GLY A 141 -19.58 -11.06 24.03
CA GLY A 141 -18.88 -12.32 23.71
C GLY A 141 -18.64 -12.56 22.22
N GLY A 142 -18.97 -11.60 21.38
CA GLY A 142 -18.85 -11.68 19.93
C GLY A 142 -17.40 -11.70 19.46
N LYS A 143 -17.11 -12.51 18.44
CA LYS A 143 -15.78 -12.59 17.82
C LYS A 143 -15.87 -12.27 16.33
N ILE A 144 -14.97 -11.40 15.85
CA ILE A 144 -14.85 -11.13 14.43
C ILE A 144 -14.34 -12.40 13.74
N ILE A 145 -15.07 -12.85 12.72
CA ILE A 145 -14.70 -14.01 11.89
C ILE A 145 -14.42 -13.63 10.44
N GLY A 146 -14.68 -12.38 10.06
CA GLY A 146 -14.39 -11.87 8.73
C GLY A 146 -14.94 -10.47 8.51
N TYR A 147 -14.69 -9.95 7.32
CA TYR A 147 -15.23 -8.71 6.80
C TYR A 147 -15.83 -8.98 5.44
N ASP A 148 -16.89 -8.25 5.10
CA ASP A 148 -17.34 -8.14 3.72
C ASP A 148 -16.99 -6.72 3.27
N ALA A 149 -16.37 -6.61 2.11
CA ALA A 149 -16.05 -5.35 1.46
C ALA A 149 -16.68 -5.34 0.07
N VAL A 150 -17.11 -4.18 -0.39
CA VAL A 150 -17.63 -3.95 -1.74
C VAL A 150 -17.15 -2.59 -2.23
N ILE A 151 -16.56 -2.52 -3.43
CA ILE A 151 -16.23 -1.24 -4.07
C ILE A 151 -17.51 -0.63 -4.67
N SER A 152 -17.68 0.69 -4.51
CA SER A 152 -18.77 1.45 -5.13
C SER A 152 -18.87 1.18 -6.63
N ASN A 153 -20.09 1.14 -7.16
CA ASN A 153 -20.36 0.89 -8.58
C ASN A 153 -20.02 2.10 -9.46
N SER A 154 -18.74 2.48 -9.48
CA SER A 154 -18.22 3.62 -10.22
C SER A 154 -18.46 3.50 -11.72
N THR A 155 -18.43 2.29 -12.28
CA THR A 155 -18.77 2.02 -13.69
C THR A 155 -20.25 2.30 -13.98
N GLY A 156 -21.16 1.82 -13.12
CA GLY A 156 -22.59 2.11 -13.23
C GLY A 156 -22.90 3.58 -13.05
N MET A 157 -22.22 4.24 -12.11
CA MET A 157 -22.29 5.69 -11.92
C MET A 157 -21.85 6.43 -13.18
N GLN A 158 -20.69 6.07 -13.74
CA GLN A 158 -20.14 6.77 -14.89
C GLN A 158 -21.02 6.57 -16.15
N ALA A 159 -21.57 5.38 -16.35
CA ALA A 159 -22.56 5.12 -17.40
C ALA A 159 -23.84 5.96 -17.19
N ALA A 160 -24.33 6.07 -15.95
CA ALA A 160 -25.50 6.90 -15.63
C ALA A 160 -25.24 8.39 -15.84
N LEU A 161 -24.02 8.87 -15.61
CA LEU A 161 -23.63 10.27 -15.77
C LEU A 161 -23.42 10.67 -17.24
N GLN A 162 -23.18 9.73 -18.15
CA GLN A 162 -22.95 10.03 -19.58
C GLN A 162 -24.16 10.64 -20.29
N SER A 163 -25.38 10.37 -19.81
CA SER A 163 -26.63 10.93 -20.36
C SER A 163 -27.10 12.21 -19.67
N VAL A 164 -26.36 12.69 -18.67
CA VAL A 164 -26.71 13.87 -17.86
C VAL A 164 -26.07 15.11 -18.48
N ALA A 165 -26.83 16.21 -18.53
CA ALA A 165 -26.32 17.48 -19.02
C ALA A 165 -25.14 17.96 -18.13
N PRO A 166 -24.06 18.56 -18.69
CA PRO A 166 -22.86 18.93 -17.92
C PRO A 166 -23.13 19.76 -16.65
N ALA A 167 -24.10 20.66 -16.69
CA ALA A 167 -24.50 21.50 -15.55
C ALA A 167 -25.13 20.70 -14.39
N GLU A 168 -25.63 19.49 -14.66
CA GLU A 168 -26.36 18.64 -13.71
C GLU A 168 -25.52 17.43 -13.24
N VAL A 169 -24.37 17.18 -13.86
CA VAL A 169 -23.51 16.02 -13.56
C VAL A 169 -23.12 15.96 -12.08
N ALA A 170 -22.80 17.10 -11.46
CA ALA A 170 -22.42 17.15 -10.05
C ALA A 170 -23.57 16.70 -9.13
N LEU A 171 -24.80 17.18 -9.40
CA LEU A 171 -25.99 16.82 -8.64
C LEU A 171 -26.42 15.37 -8.90
N ALA A 172 -26.34 14.90 -10.15
CA ALA A 172 -26.62 13.51 -10.48
C ALA A 172 -25.63 12.56 -9.79
N ARG A 173 -24.34 12.95 -9.72
CA ARG A 173 -23.30 12.19 -9.03
C ARG A 173 -23.60 12.12 -7.52
N SER A 174 -23.96 13.23 -6.89
CA SER A 174 -24.28 13.22 -5.45
C SER A 174 -25.48 12.31 -5.15
N ARG A 175 -26.55 12.41 -5.93
CA ARG A 175 -27.75 11.56 -5.77
C ARG A 175 -27.46 10.07 -5.95
N PHE A 176 -26.58 9.72 -6.91
CA PHE A 176 -26.18 8.33 -7.10
C PHE A 176 -25.44 7.80 -5.88
N LEU A 177 -24.47 8.57 -5.36
CA LEU A 177 -23.69 8.18 -4.19
C LEU A 177 -24.56 8.08 -2.94
N GLU A 178 -25.51 9.00 -2.75
CA GLU A 178 -26.48 8.96 -1.64
C GLU A 178 -27.37 7.72 -1.71
N ALA A 179 -27.97 7.43 -2.87
CA ALA A 179 -28.82 6.25 -3.05
C ALA A 179 -28.05 4.93 -2.89
N GLU A 180 -26.80 4.89 -3.34
CA GLU A 180 -25.94 3.74 -3.12
C GLU A 180 -25.61 3.58 -1.63
N ALA A 181 -25.26 4.66 -0.93
CA ALA A 181 -24.97 4.65 0.49
C ALA A 181 -26.17 4.18 1.33
N GLU A 182 -27.39 4.63 1.01
CA GLU A 182 -28.63 4.18 1.66
C GLU A 182 -28.82 2.67 1.53
N LYS A 183 -28.68 2.13 0.31
CA LYS A 183 -28.78 0.69 0.04
C LYS A 183 -27.78 -0.12 0.87
N PHE A 184 -26.55 0.36 1.01
CA PHE A 184 -25.52 -0.34 1.77
C PHE A 184 -25.71 -0.18 3.28
N ALA A 185 -26.26 0.95 3.75
CA ALA A 185 -26.59 1.17 5.16
C ALA A 185 -27.61 0.15 5.68
N GLU A 186 -28.63 -0.22 4.88
CA GLU A 186 -29.58 -1.29 5.21
C GLU A 186 -28.89 -2.64 5.49
N GLY A 187 -27.74 -2.88 4.85
CA GLY A 187 -26.93 -4.09 5.01
C GLY A 187 -25.87 -4.04 6.12
N HIS A 188 -25.91 -3.00 6.98
CA HIS A 188 -24.90 -2.68 7.99
C HIS A 188 -23.50 -2.40 7.43
N TYR A 189 -23.41 -1.98 6.17
CA TYR A 189 -22.15 -1.53 5.62
C TYR A 189 -21.89 -0.08 6.00
N GLN A 190 -20.63 0.22 6.29
CA GLN A 190 -20.14 1.57 6.48
C GLN A 190 -19.31 1.98 5.28
N GLN A 191 -19.58 3.17 4.75
CA GLN A 191 -18.79 3.76 3.69
C GLN A 191 -17.44 4.24 4.23
N VAL A 192 -16.37 3.86 3.55
CA VAL A 192 -14.98 4.19 3.89
C VAL A 192 -14.24 4.53 2.60
N THR A 193 -13.61 5.70 2.55
CA THR A 193 -12.72 6.05 1.43
C THR A 193 -11.31 5.56 1.76
N VAL A 194 -10.78 4.67 0.93
CA VAL A 194 -9.46 4.04 1.08
C VAL A 194 -8.55 4.56 -0.03
N PRO A 195 -7.48 5.29 0.29
CA PRO A 195 -6.46 5.64 -0.70
C PRO A 195 -5.73 4.38 -1.19
N VAL A 196 -5.89 4.05 -2.47
CA VAL A 196 -5.22 2.94 -3.15
C VAL A 196 -4.06 3.50 -3.95
N TYR A 197 -2.85 3.03 -3.66
CA TYR A 197 -1.65 3.51 -4.34
C TYR A 197 -1.48 2.76 -5.66
N VAL A 198 -1.62 3.49 -6.77
CA VAL A 198 -1.39 3.00 -8.13
C VAL A 198 -0.05 3.52 -8.62
N GLY A 199 0.86 2.65 -9.01
CA GLY A 199 2.20 3.08 -9.35
C GLY A 199 3.13 2.00 -9.85
N ILE A 200 4.40 2.38 -9.97
CA ILE A 200 5.51 1.49 -10.31
C ILE A 200 6.69 1.72 -9.38
N GLY A 201 7.55 0.73 -9.22
CA GLY A 201 8.69 0.84 -8.33
C GLY A 201 9.38 -0.48 -8.00
N LEU A 202 10.01 -0.50 -6.83
CA LEU A 202 10.76 -1.64 -6.31
C LEU A 202 10.39 -1.85 -4.84
N ARG A 203 10.24 -3.11 -4.45
CA ARG A 203 9.97 -3.54 -3.08
C ARG A 203 11.12 -4.36 -2.57
N LEU A 204 11.59 -4.03 -1.37
CA LEU A 204 12.45 -4.88 -0.57
C LEU A 204 11.61 -5.49 0.56
N SER A 205 11.60 -6.82 0.67
CA SER A 205 10.96 -7.50 1.80
C SER A 205 11.97 -8.32 2.57
N ALA A 206 12.04 -8.11 3.88
CA ALA A 206 12.79 -8.94 4.81
C ALA A 206 11.81 -9.82 5.60
N ASP A 207 11.96 -11.13 5.49
CA ASP A 207 11.27 -12.10 6.34
C ASP A 207 12.20 -12.40 7.52
N ILE A 208 11.73 -12.12 8.73
CA ILE A 208 12.56 -12.00 9.94
C ILE A 208 12.07 -12.98 10.99
N LEU A 209 12.97 -13.81 11.50
CA LEU A 209 12.80 -14.61 12.71
C LEU A 209 13.59 -13.96 13.85
N SER A 210 12.90 -13.56 14.90
CA SER A 210 13.52 -12.96 16.08
C SER A 210 14.02 -14.04 17.03
N LEU A 211 15.33 -14.06 17.30
CA LEU A 211 15.95 -15.04 18.21
C LEU A 211 15.95 -14.55 19.67
N GLN A 212 15.71 -13.24 19.86
CA GLN A 212 15.59 -12.57 21.15
C GLN A 212 14.35 -11.66 21.16
N GLY A 213 13.93 -11.18 22.33
CA GLY A 213 12.84 -10.20 22.45
C GLY A 213 13.37 -8.79 22.64
N GLY A 214 12.53 -7.79 22.40
CA GLY A 214 12.86 -6.37 22.60
C GLY A 214 13.73 -5.77 21.51
N LEU A 215 13.87 -6.42 20.36
CA LEU A 215 14.65 -5.89 19.24
C LEU A 215 13.83 -4.86 18.47
N THR A 216 14.50 -3.85 17.91
CA THR A 216 13.85 -2.81 17.11
C THR A 216 13.86 -3.17 15.62
N LEU A 217 12.68 -3.11 14.99
CA LEU A 217 12.49 -3.26 13.55
C LEU A 217 12.18 -1.92 12.87
N ALA A 218 12.59 -0.78 13.45
CA ALA A 218 12.21 0.56 12.99
C ALA A 218 12.74 0.93 11.59
N GLY A 219 13.64 0.14 11.02
CA GLY A 219 14.16 0.32 9.67
C GLY A 219 15.17 -0.76 9.30
N LEU A 220 15.54 -0.82 8.02
CA LEU A 220 16.45 -1.83 7.49
C LEU A 220 17.84 -1.78 8.12
N SER A 221 18.38 -0.60 8.42
CA SER A 221 19.70 -0.47 9.07
C SER A 221 19.71 -1.05 10.48
N ALA A 222 18.63 -0.81 11.25
CA ALA A 222 18.47 -1.41 12.57
C ALA A 222 18.38 -2.94 12.46
N ILE A 223 17.56 -3.44 11.53
CA ILE A 223 17.44 -4.87 11.23
C ILE A 223 18.80 -5.48 10.86
N GLY A 224 19.61 -4.78 10.06
CA GLY A 224 20.96 -5.20 9.68
C GLY A 224 21.89 -5.35 10.88
N ALA A 225 21.90 -4.37 11.79
CA ALA A 225 22.69 -4.42 13.02
C ALA A 225 22.24 -5.58 13.95
N GLU A 226 20.94 -5.83 14.04
CA GLU A 226 20.38 -6.95 14.79
C GLU A 226 20.76 -8.31 14.17
N ALA A 227 20.82 -8.38 12.83
CA ALA A 227 21.23 -9.58 12.11
C ALA A 227 22.73 -9.87 12.27
N GLU A 228 23.56 -8.82 12.21
CA GLU A 228 25.02 -8.93 12.42
C GLU A 228 25.34 -9.40 13.85
N ALA A 229 24.57 -8.91 14.83
CA ALA A 229 24.65 -9.37 16.21
C ALA A 229 24.03 -10.75 16.45
N LYS A 230 23.57 -11.45 15.40
CA LYS A 230 22.91 -12.78 15.46
C LYS A 230 21.69 -12.82 16.38
N ARG A 231 20.98 -11.69 16.50
CA ARG A 231 19.75 -11.56 17.30
C ARG A 231 18.49 -11.74 16.45
N VAL A 232 18.60 -11.56 15.13
CA VAL A 232 17.60 -11.98 14.14
C VAL A 232 18.26 -12.83 13.06
N THR A 233 17.44 -13.63 12.37
CA THR A 233 17.83 -14.33 11.14
C THR A 233 16.68 -14.24 10.14
N GLY A 234 16.95 -14.50 8.87
CA GLY A 234 15.93 -14.33 7.86
C GLY A 234 16.43 -14.31 6.44
N THR A 235 15.53 -13.94 5.54
CA THR A 235 15.78 -13.78 4.11
C THR A 235 15.40 -12.38 3.68
N LEU A 236 16.05 -11.91 2.62
CA LEU A 236 15.73 -10.64 1.97
C LEU A 236 15.31 -10.94 0.54
N THR A 237 14.31 -10.24 0.01
CA THR A 237 13.84 -10.40 -1.35
C THR A 237 13.65 -9.02 -1.99
N VAL A 238 14.01 -8.90 -3.26
CA VAL A 238 13.73 -7.70 -4.07
C VAL A 238 12.72 -8.06 -5.14
N GLN A 239 11.69 -7.24 -5.29
CA GLN A 239 10.64 -7.41 -6.27
C GLN A 239 10.45 -6.11 -7.05
N SER A 240 10.31 -6.21 -8.37
CA SER A 240 9.85 -5.08 -9.18
C SER A 240 8.33 -4.99 -9.18
N LEU A 241 7.82 -3.76 -9.06
CA LEU A 241 6.39 -3.45 -9.02
C LEU A 241 6.02 -2.72 -10.30
N GLY A 242 5.28 -3.39 -11.18
CA GLY A 242 4.81 -2.75 -12.43
C GLY A 242 5.93 -2.36 -13.40
N VAL A 243 7.13 -2.91 -13.21
CA VAL A 243 8.26 -2.73 -14.13
C VAL A 243 8.84 -4.09 -14.46
N SER A 244 9.03 -4.34 -15.76
CA SER A 244 9.75 -5.50 -16.25
C SER A 244 10.72 -5.09 -17.35
N GLY A 245 11.76 -5.89 -17.56
CA GLY A 245 12.76 -5.57 -18.55
C GLY A 245 14.13 -6.17 -18.28
N LYS A 246 14.95 -6.32 -19.32
CA LYS A 246 16.27 -6.93 -19.21
C LYS A 246 17.17 -6.15 -18.24
N SER A 247 17.13 -4.82 -18.32
CA SER A 247 17.93 -3.91 -17.51
C SER A 247 17.58 -3.93 -16.01
N ILE A 248 16.32 -4.22 -15.66
CA ILE A 248 15.90 -4.41 -14.27
C ILE A 248 16.20 -5.84 -13.81
N ALA A 249 15.92 -6.84 -14.63
CA ALA A 249 16.13 -8.25 -14.29
C ALA A 249 17.59 -8.57 -13.96
N THR A 250 18.56 -7.96 -14.67
CA THR A 250 19.99 -8.15 -14.39
C THR A 250 20.50 -7.39 -13.17
N ALA A 251 19.73 -6.43 -12.66
CA ALA A 251 20.11 -5.56 -11.55
C ALA A 251 19.45 -5.95 -10.22
N LEU A 252 18.44 -6.83 -10.25
CA LEU A 252 17.83 -7.38 -9.05
C LEU A 252 18.83 -8.33 -8.38
N PRO A 253 19.36 -8.00 -7.18
CA PRO A 253 20.21 -8.94 -6.48
C PRO A 253 19.37 -10.18 -6.12
N LEU A 254 20.04 -11.32 -5.97
CA LEU A 254 19.45 -12.55 -5.42
C LEU A 254 19.88 -12.73 -3.96
N PRO A 255 19.56 -11.79 -3.05
CA PRO A 255 19.91 -11.98 -1.65
C PRO A 255 19.10 -13.17 -1.12
N ASN A 256 19.76 -14.06 -0.38
CA ASN A 256 19.12 -15.23 0.22
C ASN A 256 19.31 -15.27 1.74
N LYS A 257 19.92 -14.23 2.32
CA LYS A 257 20.19 -14.11 3.74
C LYS A 257 19.98 -12.67 4.21
N LEU A 258 19.49 -12.53 5.43
CA LEU A 258 19.41 -11.26 6.12
C LEU A 258 20.72 -10.98 6.88
N ASP A 259 21.48 -9.99 6.41
CA ASP A 259 22.59 -9.37 7.13
C ASP A 259 22.82 -7.93 6.65
N GLN A 260 23.67 -7.20 7.36
CA GLN A 260 23.89 -5.78 7.09
C GLN A 260 24.45 -5.53 5.69
N THR A 261 25.42 -6.33 5.25
CA THR A 261 26.01 -6.21 3.91
C THR A 261 24.97 -6.44 2.82
N THR A 262 24.10 -7.43 3.00
CA THR A 262 23.04 -7.76 2.04
C THR A 262 21.99 -6.65 1.96
N ILE A 263 21.63 -6.03 3.09
CA ILE A 263 20.74 -4.87 3.14
C ILE A 263 21.35 -3.66 2.42
N GLU A 264 22.62 -3.35 2.68
CA GLU A 264 23.33 -2.23 2.04
C GLU A 264 23.42 -2.41 0.52
N ASN A 265 23.78 -3.63 0.08
CA ASN A 265 23.81 -3.98 -1.35
C ASN A 265 22.44 -3.88 -2.01
N ALA A 266 21.37 -4.30 -1.32
CA ALA A 266 20.01 -4.19 -1.84
C ALA A 266 19.56 -2.73 -1.97
N ILE A 267 19.88 -1.87 -1.01
CA ILE A 267 19.58 -0.43 -1.08
C ILE A 267 20.33 0.22 -2.24
N LEU A 268 21.62 -0.09 -2.42
CA LEU A 268 22.42 0.41 -3.53
C LEU A 268 21.85 -0.06 -4.88
N ALA A 269 21.46 -1.33 -4.99
CA ALA A 269 20.85 -1.88 -6.19
C ALA A 269 19.52 -1.18 -6.53
N ILE A 270 18.68 -0.89 -5.53
CA ILE A 270 17.45 -0.10 -5.70
C ILE A 270 17.77 1.32 -6.22
N GLY A 271 18.81 1.97 -5.67
CA GLY A 271 19.28 3.27 -6.14
C GLY A 271 19.74 3.27 -7.60
N ASN A 272 20.46 2.23 -8.03
CA ASN A 272 20.89 2.06 -9.41
C ASN A 272 19.71 1.75 -10.35
N MET A 273 18.81 0.86 -9.95
CA MET A 273 17.61 0.53 -10.73
C MET A 273 16.68 1.72 -10.88
N ARG A 274 16.58 2.59 -9.85
CA ARG A 274 15.88 3.87 -9.97
C ARG A 274 16.41 4.67 -11.16
N ALA A 275 17.72 4.86 -11.28
CA ALA A 275 18.29 5.61 -12.40
C ALA A 275 17.88 5.01 -13.76
N THR A 276 17.84 3.68 -13.86
CA THR A 276 17.33 2.96 -15.04
C THR A 276 15.84 3.19 -15.29
N LEU A 277 15.00 3.28 -14.25
CA LEU A 277 13.58 3.60 -14.41
C LEU A 277 13.36 4.96 -15.08
N TYR A 278 14.15 5.97 -14.67
CA TYR A 278 14.07 7.36 -15.17
C TYR A 278 14.80 7.60 -16.48
N ALA A 279 15.65 6.68 -16.93
CA ALA A 279 16.36 6.81 -18.19
C ALA A 279 15.34 6.86 -19.35
N THR A 280 15.12 8.06 -19.89
CA THR A 280 14.25 8.30 -21.04
C THR A 280 15.13 8.48 -22.27
N GLY A 281 15.03 7.54 -23.23
CA GLY A 281 15.80 7.60 -24.46
C GLY A 281 15.23 6.65 -25.51
N GLN A 282 15.03 7.15 -26.73
CA GLN A 282 14.72 6.35 -27.92
C GLN A 282 15.80 5.26 -28.06
N GLY A 283 15.45 4.00 -27.77
CA GLY A 283 16.36 2.86 -27.90
C GLY A 283 16.18 1.76 -26.85
N THR A 284 15.50 2.00 -25.73
CA THR A 284 15.26 0.94 -24.73
C THR A 284 13.97 0.17 -25.04
N ASN A 285 14.00 -0.69 -26.07
CA ASN A 285 12.94 -1.69 -26.32
C ASN A 285 12.82 -2.76 -25.20
N ASP A 286 13.59 -2.61 -24.12
CA ASP A 286 13.80 -3.62 -23.08
C ASP A 286 13.19 -3.24 -21.72
N LEU A 287 12.48 -2.10 -21.58
CA LEU A 287 11.86 -1.67 -20.32
C LEU A 287 10.35 -1.43 -20.51
N TYR A 288 9.54 -2.24 -19.85
CA TYR A 288 8.08 -2.16 -19.86
C TYR A 288 7.58 -1.62 -18.52
N LYS A 289 6.84 -0.52 -18.58
CA LYS A 289 6.24 0.14 -17.41
C LYS A 289 4.72 -0.05 -17.48
N GLN A 290 4.17 -0.71 -16.48
CA GLN A 290 2.74 -0.96 -16.32
C GLN A 290 2.35 -0.67 -14.88
N PRO A 291 1.70 0.47 -14.59
CA PRO A 291 1.18 0.78 -13.26
C PRO A 291 0.34 -0.35 -12.70
N ARG A 292 0.53 -0.61 -11.41
CA ARG A 292 -0.20 -1.60 -10.64
C ARG A 292 -0.63 -1.00 -9.33
N ILE A 293 -1.63 -1.59 -8.69
CA ILE A 293 -1.89 -1.31 -7.28
C ILE A 293 -0.72 -1.88 -6.50
N VAL A 294 0.03 -1.02 -5.81
CA VAL A 294 1.21 -1.42 -5.04
C VAL A 294 0.96 -1.46 -3.53
N GLY A 295 -0.11 -0.82 -3.07
CA GLY A 295 -0.50 -0.82 -1.67
C GLY A 295 -1.77 -0.02 -1.45
N LEU A 296 -2.21 0.05 -0.20
CA LEU A 296 -3.30 0.92 0.22
C LEU A 296 -2.97 1.59 1.56
N TYR A 297 -3.69 2.65 1.88
CA TYR A 297 -3.74 3.20 3.22
C TYR A 297 -5.08 2.82 3.84
N SER A 298 -5.09 2.03 4.91
CA SER A 298 -6.34 1.62 5.54
C SER A 298 -6.69 2.55 6.71
N PRO A 299 -7.72 3.40 6.60
CA PRO A 299 -8.11 4.30 7.69
C PRO A 299 -8.89 3.60 8.80
N VAL A 300 -9.30 2.34 8.60
CA VAL A 300 -10.23 1.61 9.50
C VAL A 300 -9.62 0.34 10.10
N GLY A 301 -8.31 0.13 9.89
CA GLY A 301 -7.62 -1.00 10.50
C GLY A 301 -6.72 -1.79 9.56
N SER A 302 -5.79 -2.52 10.13
CA SER A 302 -4.89 -3.44 9.43
C SER A 302 -5.13 -4.90 9.80
N ASP A 303 -6.34 -5.22 10.32
CA ASP A 303 -6.77 -6.58 10.58
C ASP A 303 -6.59 -7.43 9.31
N PRO A 304 -5.88 -8.57 9.36
CA PRO A 304 -5.63 -9.39 8.18
C PRO A 304 -6.91 -9.82 7.46
N LEU A 305 -7.99 -10.08 8.19
CA LEU A 305 -9.28 -10.46 7.59
C LEU A 305 -9.90 -9.29 6.82
N LEU A 306 -9.72 -8.06 7.31
CA LEU A 306 -10.16 -6.85 6.64
C LEU A 306 -9.32 -6.57 5.39
N ILE A 307 -8.00 -6.60 5.52
CA ILE A 307 -7.08 -6.36 4.39
C ILE A 307 -7.32 -7.40 3.29
N ASN A 308 -7.54 -8.66 3.64
CA ASN A 308 -7.88 -9.70 2.68
C ASN A 308 -9.20 -9.41 1.96
N ALA A 309 -10.24 -8.94 2.67
CA ALA A 309 -11.51 -8.57 2.05
C ALA A 309 -11.34 -7.41 1.06
N LEU A 310 -10.60 -6.36 1.44
CA LEU A 310 -10.28 -5.23 0.54
C LEU A 310 -9.48 -5.68 -0.69
N TYR A 311 -8.45 -6.50 -0.48
CA TYR A 311 -7.61 -7.05 -1.55
C TYR A 311 -8.43 -7.93 -2.51
N SER A 312 -9.30 -8.80 -2.00
CA SER A 312 -10.20 -9.62 -2.82
C SER A 312 -11.09 -8.77 -3.71
N GLU A 313 -11.63 -7.67 -3.19
CA GLU A 313 -12.44 -6.76 -3.98
C GLU A 313 -11.65 -6.00 -5.04
N LEU A 314 -10.46 -5.49 -4.71
CA LEU A 314 -9.56 -4.84 -5.69
C LEU A 314 -9.11 -5.80 -6.80
N SER A 315 -9.00 -7.09 -6.49
CA SER A 315 -8.69 -8.13 -7.48
C SER A 315 -9.89 -8.42 -8.39
N ARG A 316 -11.11 -8.36 -7.84
CA ARG A 316 -12.37 -8.60 -8.55
C ARG A 316 -12.75 -7.43 -9.45
N ILE A 317 -12.69 -6.22 -8.93
CA ILE A 317 -13.01 -4.97 -9.62
C ILE A 317 -11.74 -4.14 -9.65
N ARG A 318 -11.21 -3.92 -10.86
CA ARG A 318 -10.01 -3.11 -11.05
C ARG A 318 -10.38 -1.63 -10.90
N PRO A 319 -9.81 -0.91 -9.94
CA PRO A 319 -9.89 0.55 -9.87
C PRO A 319 -9.52 1.18 -11.20
N ARG A 320 -10.30 2.19 -11.59
CA ARG A 320 -9.99 3.01 -12.75
C ARG A 320 -9.02 4.09 -12.33
N TRP A 321 -7.80 4.05 -12.87
CA TRP A 321 -6.84 5.11 -12.63
C TRP A 321 -7.02 6.21 -13.68
N LEU A 322 -7.53 7.35 -13.24
CA LEU A 322 -7.64 8.54 -14.07
C LEU A 322 -6.27 9.20 -14.18
N VAL A 323 -5.62 9.00 -15.31
CA VAL A 323 -4.28 9.48 -15.59
C VAL A 323 -4.25 11.01 -15.48
N PRO A 324 -3.38 11.59 -14.65
CA PRO A 324 -3.15 13.02 -14.62
C PRO A 324 -2.75 13.55 -16.00
N CYS A 325 -3.26 14.72 -16.37
CA CYS A 325 -2.85 15.38 -17.60
C CYS A 325 -1.33 15.55 -17.62
N GLY A 326 -0.67 14.91 -18.57
CA GLY A 326 0.69 15.32 -18.92
C GLY A 326 0.66 16.78 -19.40
N ALA A 327 1.65 17.58 -19.04
CA ALA A 327 1.83 18.87 -19.69
C ALA A 327 1.88 18.61 -21.21
N ALA A 328 0.85 19.05 -21.95
CA ALA A 328 0.92 19.12 -23.40
C ALA A 328 2.24 19.83 -23.71
N GLY A 329 3.12 19.18 -24.47
CA GLY A 329 4.49 19.64 -24.66
C GLY A 329 4.48 21.14 -24.93
N GLN A 330 4.95 21.93 -23.95
CA GLN A 330 5.44 23.25 -24.29
C GLN A 330 6.54 22.97 -25.30
N GLY A 331 6.30 23.46 -26.51
CA GLY A 331 7.12 23.17 -27.68
C GLY A 331 8.58 23.23 -27.29
N LYS A 332 9.30 22.14 -27.56
CA LYS A 332 10.75 22.22 -27.69
C LYS A 332 11.01 23.33 -28.70
N SER A 333 11.39 24.50 -28.17
CA SER A 333 12.00 25.59 -28.91
C SER A 333 13.44 25.21 -29.17
#